data_AF-K9RGM3-F1
#
_entry.id   AF-K9RGM3-F1
#
_cell.length_a   1.000
_cell.length_b   1.000
_cell.length_c   1.000
_cell.angle_alpha   90.00
_cell.angle_beta   90.00
_cell.angle_gamma   90.00
#
_symmetry.space_group_name_H-M   'P 1'
#
loop_
_entity.id
_entity.type
_entity.pdbx_description
1 polymer ?
#
loop_
_entity_poly.entity_id
_entity_poly.type
_entity_poly.pdbx_seq_one_letter_code
_entity_poly.pdbx_strand_id
1 'polypeptide(L)'
;MRFGIDIGHNSPPDTGANGIKYEDNLTLDVGNRVIGKLKDLGYQVINCKPAKSDSVGDSLRQRCAKANSSKVDIFVSIHFNAFNGFANGTEVFAASDTGKKIAKPVLDEILKMGFFNRGVKNGSHLFVMKNTNMPAILVECCFIDSAKDMKLFNSESMANAIVKGLTGKLPSSPVISVPDETSNPDVSVIRLQKALNRLRMTDYSGKPLDEDNVIGQATISAIKNFQEIVDIQQTGIAGDTTWGAINQVLAKPVMRKNHAGGIVMKYLQYRVGAEPDGIYGLFTEAAIQQFQRANGLYADGIVGNLTWRKLVE
;
A
#
# COMPACT_ATOMS: atom_id res chain seq x y z
N MET A 1 -23.96 -2.31 -6.13
CA MET A 1 -23.22 -3.26 -5.28
C MET A 1 -22.32 -2.48 -4.34
N ARG A 2 -22.33 -2.86 -3.06
CA ARG A 2 -21.58 -2.26 -1.96
C ARG A 2 -20.63 -3.29 -1.38
N PHE A 3 -19.33 -2.99 -1.38
CA PHE A 3 -18.31 -3.84 -0.80
C PHE A 3 -17.97 -3.40 0.62
N GLY A 4 -17.88 -4.35 1.56
CA GLY A 4 -17.17 -4.18 2.81
C GLY A 4 -15.76 -4.71 2.64
N ILE A 5 -14.77 -3.82 2.66
CA ILE A 5 -13.36 -4.21 2.60
C ILE A 5 -12.79 -4.15 4.01
N ASP A 6 -12.42 -5.32 4.52
CA ASP A 6 -11.75 -5.49 5.78
C ASP A 6 -10.25 -5.61 5.56
N ILE A 7 -9.53 -4.59 6.00
CA ILE A 7 -8.08 -4.57 6.02
C ILE A 7 -7.67 -5.29 7.31
N GLY A 8 -7.29 -6.56 7.20
CA GLY A 8 -6.90 -7.39 8.34
C GLY A 8 -5.92 -6.66 9.25
N HIS A 9 -6.02 -6.89 10.56
CA HIS A 9 -5.15 -6.25 11.55
C HIS A 9 -5.18 -4.71 11.48
N ASN A 10 -4.07 -4.00 11.68
CA ASN A 10 -4.03 -2.54 11.65
C ASN A 10 -4.88 -1.84 12.74
N SER A 11 -5.04 -2.48 13.90
CA SER A 11 -5.68 -1.88 15.08
C SER A 11 -5.07 -2.46 16.37
N PRO A 12 -3.87 -2.00 16.80
CA PRO A 12 -3.15 -2.56 17.94
C PRO A 12 -4.06 -2.77 19.17
N PRO A 13 -3.99 -3.94 19.84
CA PRO A 13 -2.94 -4.96 19.73
C PRO A 13 -3.08 -5.92 18.53
N ASP A 14 -4.08 -5.74 17.67
CA ASP A 14 -4.29 -6.55 16.47
C ASP A 14 -3.35 -6.11 15.32
N THR A 15 -2.13 -6.67 15.30
CA THR A 15 -1.06 -6.35 14.35
C THR A 15 -0.73 -7.45 13.34
N GLY A 16 -1.31 -8.64 13.50
CA GLY A 16 -1.09 -9.78 12.60
C GLY A 16 0.28 -10.42 12.75
N ALA A 17 0.63 -11.25 11.78
CA ALA A 17 1.88 -11.98 11.74
C ALA A 17 3.08 -11.09 11.35
N ASN A 18 4.28 -11.53 11.75
CA ASN A 18 5.56 -10.91 11.39
C ASN A 18 6.50 -11.97 10.80
N GLY A 19 7.06 -11.68 9.63
CA GLY A 19 8.03 -12.52 8.92
C GLY A 19 9.09 -11.67 8.23
N ILE A 20 9.28 -11.86 6.92
CA ILE A 20 10.14 -10.98 6.12
C ILE A 20 9.51 -9.57 5.99
N LYS A 21 8.17 -9.52 6.07
CA LYS A 21 7.35 -8.31 6.13
C LYS A 21 6.36 -8.43 7.29
N TYR A 22 5.70 -7.31 7.60
CA TYR A 22 4.63 -7.24 8.61
C TYR A 22 3.28 -7.35 7.92
N GLU A 23 2.42 -8.24 8.41
CA GLU A 23 1.11 -8.51 7.79
C GLU A 23 0.24 -7.25 7.73
N ASP A 24 0.15 -6.50 8.82
CA ASP A 24 -0.67 -5.30 8.89
C ASP A 24 -0.21 -4.22 7.89
N ASN A 25 1.10 -4.07 7.64
CA ASN A 25 1.60 -3.20 6.57
C ASN A 25 1.09 -3.64 5.18
N LEU A 26 1.19 -4.93 4.87
CA LEU A 26 0.83 -5.43 3.53
C LEU A 26 -0.68 -5.44 3.29
N THR A 27 -1.45 -5.84 4.30
CA THR A 27 -2.93 -5.77 4.26
C THR A 27 -3.39 -4.33 4.07
N LEU A 28 -2.77 -3.36 4.74
CA LEU A 28 -3.09 -1.94 4.59
C LEU A 28 -2.81 -1.41 3.20
N ASP A 29 -1.67 -1.78 2.61
CA ASP A 29 -1.33 -1.38 1.25
C ASP A 29 -2.32 -1.97 0.23
N VAL A 30 -2.46 -3.30 0.21
CA VAL A 30 -3.38 -3.99 -0.72
C VAL A 30 -4.82 -3.55 -0.51
N GLY A 31 -5.28 -3.47 0.74
CA GLY A 31 -6.64 -3.08 1.08
C GLY A 31 -6.99 -1.67 0.64
N ASN A 32 -6.10 -0.69 0.85
CA ASN A 32 -6.32 0.68 0.37
C ASN A 32 -6.38 0.76 -1.16
N ARG A 33 -5.55 -0.03 -1.87
CA ARG A 33 -5.60 -0.11 -3.34
C ARG A 33 -6.89 -0.74 -3.82
N VAL A 34 -7.34 -1.84 -3.20
CA VAL A 34 -8.63 -2.47 -3.52
C VAL A 34 -9.78 -1.49 -3.30
N ILE A 35 -9.80 -0.76 -2.18
CA ILE A 35 -10.81 0.27 -1.91
C ILE A 35 -10.82 1.34 -3.00
N GLY A 36 -9.67 1.91 -3.35
CA GLY A 36 -9.56 2.94 -4.37
C GLY A 36 -10.07 2.46 -5.73
N LYS A 37 -9.61 1.29 -6.17
CA LYS A 37 -9.98 0.69 -7.46
C LYS A 37 -11.46 0.36 -7.56
N LEU A 38 -12.07 -0.15 -6.48
CA LEU A 38 -13.50 -0.41 -6.46
C LEU A 38 -14.31 0.89 -6.53
N LYS A 39 -13.87 1.95 -5.85
CA LYS A 39 -14.48 3.29 -5.97
C LYS A 39 -14.34 3.86 -7.38
N ASP A 40 -13.18 3.73 -8.02
CA ASP A 40 -12.93 4.18 -9.39
C ASP A 40 -13.82 3.45 -10.42
N LEU A 41 -14.18 2.20 -10.13
CA LEU A 41 -15.17 1.42 -10.91
C LEU A 41 -16.64 1.79 -10.60
N GLY A 42 -16.88 2.77 -9.73
CA GLY A 42 -18.21 3.27 -9.37
C GLY A 42 -18.91 2.47 -8.26
N TYR A 43 -18.20 1.56 -7.58
CA TYR A 43 -18.78 0.81 -6.46
C TYR A 43 -18.77 1.63 -5.16
N GLN A 44 -19.79 1.40 -4.34
CA GLN A 44 -19.77 1.89 -2.95
C GLN A 44 -18.86 0.98 -2.12
N VAL A 45 -17.94 1.58 -1.34
CA VAL A 45 -16.97 0.82 -0.56
C VAL A 45 -16.94 1.30 0.88
N ILE A 46 -17.16 0.37 1.81
CA ILE A 46 -17.09 0.58 3.26
C ILE A 46 -15.78 0.00 3.76
N ASN A 47 -14.89 0.85 4.28
CA ASN A 47 -13.72 0.40 5.00
C ASN A 47 -14.17 -0.16 6.36
N CYS A 48 -13.93 -1.44 6.59
CA CYS A 48 -14.31 -2.16 7.81
C CYS A 48 -13.18 -2.23 8.84
N LYS A 49 -11.98 -1.72 8.51
CA LYS A 49 -10.84 -1.61 9.42
C LYS A 49 -11.19 -0.70 10.61
N PRO A 50 -11.05 -1.16 11.86
CA PRO A 50 -11.20 -0.29 13.03
C PRO A 50 -10.15 0.83 13.05
N ALA A 51 -10.49 1.96 13.67
CA ALA A 51 -9.52 3.02 13.93
C ALA A 51 -8.65 2.71 15.17
N LYS A 52 -9.25 2.07 16.17
CA LYS A 52 -8.62 1.60 17.41
C LYS A 52 -9.41 0.41 17.96
N SER A 53 -8.74 -0.49 18.66
CA SER A 53 -9.35 -1.64 19.34
C SER A 53 -8.66 -1.85 20.68
N ASP A 54 -9.38 -2.40 21.66
CA ASP A 54 -8.79 -2.70 22.98
C ASP A 54 -8.24 -4.13 23.07
N SER A 55 -8.62 -5.00 22.13
CA SER A 55 -8.13 -6.38 22.00
C SER A 55 -8.33 -6.91 20.58
N VAL A 56 -7.74 -8.07 20.26
CA VAL A 56 -8.01 -8.77 18.99
C VAL A 56 -9.49 -9.12 18.84
N GLY A 57 -10.12 -9.63 19.91
CA GLY A 57 -11.55 -9.95 19.89
C GLY A 57 -12.43 -8.73 19.65
N ASP A 58 -12.04 -7.57 20.21
CA ASP A 58 -12.73 -6.30 19.97
C ASP A 58 -12.57 -5.83 18.52
N SER A 59 -11.35 -5.89 17.98
CA SER A 59 -11.05 -5.60 16.58
C SER A 59 -11.94 -6.41 15.62
N LEU A 60 -12.01 -7.73 15.83
CA LEU A 60 -12.84 -8.63 15.02
C LEU A 60 -14.33 -8.29 15.09
N ARG A 61 -14.86 -7.96 16.28
CA ARG A 61 -16.26 -7.55 16.45
C ARG A 61 -16.57 -6.25 15.71
N GLN A 62 -15.70 -5.25 15.82
CA GLN A 62 -15.90 -3.95 15.17
C GLN A 62 -15.96 -4.07 13.64
N ARG A 63 -15.11 -4.91 13.03
CA ARG A 63 -15.11 -5.19 11.57
C ARG A 63 -16.46 -5.75 11.11
N CYS A 64 -16.93 -6.79 11.80
CA CYS A 64 -18.21 -7.44 11.50
C CYS A 64 -19.37 -6.47 11.70
N ALA A 65 -19.38 -5.73 12.81
CA ALA A 65 -20.41 -4.75 13.12
C ALA A 65 -20.47 -3.64 12.06
N LYS A 66 -19.31 -3.16 11.58
CA LYS A 66 -19.24 -2.15 10.52
C LYS A 66 -19.83 -2.67 9.21
N ALA A 67 -19.48 -3.88 8.79
CA ALA A 67 -20.03 -4.51 7.60
C ALA A 67 -21.54 -4.73 7.69
N ASN A 68 -22.01 -5.28 8.82
CA ASN A 68 -23.42 -5.61 9.06
C ASN A 68 -24.29 -4.35 9.13
N SER A 69 -23.89 -3.36 9.93
CA SER A 69 -24.62 -2.09 10.05
C SER A 69 -24.67 -1.30 8.75
N SER A 70 -23.62 -1.41 7.92
CA SER A 70 -23.57 -0.77 6.61
C SER A 70 -24.27 -1.55 5.51
N LYS A 71 -24.83 -2.74 5.82
CA LYS A 71 -25.57 -3.62 4.89
C LYS A 71 -24.81 -3.79 3.56
N VAL A 72 -23.54 -4.17 3.65
CA VAL A 72 -22.72 -4.43 2.45
C VAL A 72 -23.21 -5.71 1.75
N ASP A 73 -23.07 -5.78 0.42
CA ASP A 73 -23.50 -6.92 -0.38
C ASP A 73 -22.49 -8.07 -0.32
N ILE A 74 -21.19 -7.74 -0.24
CA ILE A 74 -20.07 -8.68 -0.16
C ILE A 74 -19.07 -8.16 0.86
N PHE A 75 -18.59 -9.05 1.74
CA PHE A 75 -17.49 -8.77 2.65
C PHE A 75 -16.21 -9.46 2.19
N VAL A 76 -15.12 -8.70 2.09
CA VAL A 76 -13.81 -9.20 1.64
C VAL A 76 -12.78 -8.81 2.69
N SER A 77 -12.26 -9.80 3.39
CA SER A 77 -11.16 -9.63 4.34
C SER A 77 -9.84 -9.96 3.66
N ILE A 78 -8.83 -9.10 3.83
CA ILE A 78 -7.52 -9.19 3.18
C ILE A 78 -6.48 -9.46 4.26
N HIS A 79 -5.75 -10.55 4.10
CA HIS A 79 -4.77 -11.10 5.04
C HIS A 79 -3.53 -11.61 4.31
N PHE A 80 -2.48 -11.89 5.07
CA PHE A 80 -1.33 -12.63 4.57
C PHE A 80 -0.94 -13.71 5.56
N ASN A 81 -0.59 -14.87 5.02
CA ASN A 81 -0.32 -16.05 5.81
C ASN A 81 1.11 -15.99 6.40
N ALA A 82 1.36 -16.80 7.42
CA ALA A 82 2.68 -17.05 7.95
C ALA A 82 2.73 -18.46 8.56
N PHE A 83 3.86 -19.14 8.47
CA PHE A 83 4.00 -20.46 9.09
C PHE A 83 5.44 -20.76 9.55
N ASN A 84 6.31 -21.18 8.63
CA ASN A 84 7.64 -21.71 8.93
C ASN A 84 8.74 -21.22 7.98
N GLY A 85 8.45 -20.19 7.17
CA GLY A 85 9.35 -19.66 6.14
C GLY A 85 9.47 -20.46 4.84
N PHE A 86 8.94 -21.69 4.77
CA PHE A 86 8.97 -22.55 3.57
C PHE A 86 7.60 -22.68 2.89
N ALA A 87 6.52 -22.66 3.68
CA ALA A 87 5.16 -22.61 3.14
C ALA A 87 5.03 -21.41 2.19
N ASN A 88 4.30 -21.59 1.09
CA ASN A 88 4.10 -20.56 0.06
C ASN A 88 2.77 -20.77 -0.65
N GLY A 89 2.34 -19.72 -1.35
CA GLY A 89 1.13 -19.71 -2.17
C GLY A 89 -0.02 -18.92 -1.58
N THR A 90 -1.13 -18.89 -2.32
CA THR A 90 -2.35 -18.16 -1.96
C THR A 90 -3.50 -19.12 -1.68
N GLU A 91 -4.36 -18.76 -0.74
CA GLU A 91 -5.64 -19.42 -0.45
C GLU A 91 -6.74 -18.39 -0.21
N VAL A 92 -7.98 -18.78 -0.49
CA VAL A 92 -9.15 -17.94 -0.17
C VAL A 92 -10.14 -18.76 0.66
N PHE A 93 -10.48 -18.26 1.83
CA PHE A 93 -11.47 -18.89 2.70
C PHE A 93 -12.87 -18.38 2.38
N ALA A 94 -13.84 -19.29 2.38
CA ALA A 94 -15.26 -18.97 2.30
C ALA A 94 -16.08 -19.95 3.15
N ALA A 95 -17.16 -19.47 3.78
CA ALA A 95 -18.01 -20.30 4.64
C ALA A 95 -19.31 -20.77 3.95
N SER A 96 -19.77 -20.08 2.91
CA SER A 96 -21.00 -20.40 2.17
C SER A 96 -20.72 -20.73 0.70
N ASP A 97 -21.66 -21.40 0.03
CA ASP A 97 -21.49 -21.71 -1.41
C ASP A 97 -21.48 -20.45 -2.27
N THR A 98 -22.24 -19.42 -1.90
CA THR A 98 -22.13 -18.09 -2.53
C THR A 98 -20.74 -17.50 -2.31
N GLY A 99 -20.20 -17.58 -1.08
CA GLY A 99 -18.83 -17.16 -0.79
C GLY A 99 -17.79 -17.91 -1.63
N LYS A 100 -17.92 -19.22 -1.80
CA LYS A 100 -17.01 -20.03 -2.65
C LYS A 100 -17.06 -19.60 -4.12
N LYS A 101 -18.26 -19.27 -4.64
CA LYS A 101 -18.44 -18.74 -6.01
C LYS A 101 -17.77 -17.38 -6.20
N ILE A 102 -17.69 -16.55 -5.15
CA ILE A 102 -16.96 -15.27 -5.15
C ILE A 102 -15.46 -15.49 -5.00
N ALA A 103 -15.05 -16.42 -4.12
CA ALA A 103 -13.65 -16.71 -3.81
C ALA A 103 -12.88 -17.26 -5.03
N LYS A 104 -13.53 -18.10 -5.84
CA LYS A 104 -12.87 -18.81 -6.95
C LYS A 104 -12.30 -17.85 -8.01
N PRO A 105 -13.05 -16.88 -8.58
CA PRO A 105 -12.48 -15.90 -9.50
C PRO A 105 -11.35 -15.05 -8.91
N VAL A 106 -11.44 -14.69 -7.63
CA VAL A 106 -10.37 -13.95 -6.92
C VAL A 106 -9.09 -14.78 -6.85
N LEU A 107 -9.20 -16.04 -6.41
CA LEU A 107 -8.08 -16.96 -6.41
C LEU A 107 -7.48 -17.13 -7.82
N ASP A 108 -8.32 -17.36 -8.83
CA ASP A 108 -7.87 -17.58 -10.21
C ASP A 108 -7.07 -16.41 -10.80
N GLU A 109 -7.44 -15.16 -10.51
CA GLU A 109 -6.65 -14.01 -10.94
C GLU A 109 -5.32 -13.88 -10.19
N ILE A 110 -5.28 -14.23 -8.90
CA ILE A 110 -4.03 -14.21 -8.11
C ILE A 110 -3.06 -15.30 -8.62
N LEU A 111 -3.57 -16.48 -8.98
CA LEU A 111 -2.75 -17.57 -9.51
C LEU A 111 -2.03 -17.22 -10.81
N LYS A 112 -2.56 -16.28 -11.62
CA LYS A 112 -1.88 -15.79 -12.83
C LYS A 112 -0.59 -15.04 -12.53
N MET A 113 -0.38 -14.61 -11.28
CA MET A 113 0.86 -13.99 -10.82
C MET A 113 1.96 -15.02 -10.51
N GLY A 114 1.66 -16.32 -10.55
CA GLY A 114 2.63 -17.40 -10.34
C GLY A 114 2.70 -17.95 -8.91
N PHE A 115 1.78 -17.55 -8.02
CA PHE A 115 1.70 -18.13 -6.68
C PHE A 115 1.28 -19.59 -6.70
N PHE A 116 1.79 -20.36 -5.74
CA PHE A 116 1.36 -21.74 -5.54
C PHE A 116 -0.14 -21.78 -5.15
N ASN A 117 -0.90 -22.68 -5.78
CA ASN A 117 -2.34 -22.80 -5.56
C ASN A 117 -2.66 -23.64 -4.33
N ARG A 118 -3.19 -23.01 -3.28
CA ARG A 118 -3.64 -23.70 -2.06
C ARG A 118 -5.16 -23.84 -1.98
N GLY A 119 -5.87 -23.36 -3.00
CA GLY A 119 -7.30 -23.59 -3.20
C GLY A 119 -8.22 -22.63 -2.42
N VAL A 120 -9.52 -22.80 -2.69
CA VAL A 120 -10.58 -22.21 -1.87
C VAL A 120 -10.83 -23.15 -0.69
N LYS A 121 -10.77 -22.62 0.53
CA LYS A 121 -10.85 -23.40 1.77
C LYS A 121 -12.10 -23.08 2.59
N ASN A 122 -12.48 -24.02 3.46
CA ASN A 122 -13.59 -23.81 4.39
C ASN A 122 -13.19 -22.79 5.48
N GLY A 123 -13.80 -21.61 5.41
CA GLY A 123 -13.59 -20.50 6.34
C GLY A 123 -14.55 -20.47 7.53
N SER A 124 -15.44 -21.45 7.67
CA SER A 124 -16.52 -21.44 8.68
C SER A 124 -16.04 -21.39 10.13
N HIS A 125 -14.75 -21.63 10.40
CA HIS A 125 -14.15 -21.50 11.73
C HIS A 125 -13.70 -20.06 12.05
N LEU A 126 -13.45 -19.23 11.04
CA LEU A 126 -12.91 -17.87 11.16
C LEU A 126 -13.96 -16.89 11.70
N PHE A 127 -13.54 -16.02 12.62
CA PHE A 127 -14.47 -15.13 13.33
C PHE A 127 -15.26 -14.22 12.38
N VAL A 128 -14.58 -13.54 11.45
CA VAL A 128 -15.23 -12.60 10.53
C VAL A 128 -16.17 -13.31 9.56
N MET A 129 -15.87 -14.55 9.17
CA MET A 129 -16.75 -15.35 8.32
C MET A 129 -18.02 -15.81 9.04
N LYS A 130 -17.93 -16.08 10.35
CA LYS A 130 -19.07 -16.48 11.19
C LYS A 130 -20.00 -15.33 11.54
N ASN A 131 -19.48 -14.12 11.67
CA ASN A 131 -20.18 -13.00 12.31
C ASN A 131 -20.59 -11.89 11.33
N THR A 132 -20.38 -12.08 10.03
CA THR A 132 -20.93 -11.20 8.98
C THR A 132 -22.20 -11.80 8.38
N ASN A 133 -23.19 -10.95 8.07
CA ASN A 133 -24.52 -11.37 7.62
C ASN A 133 -24.65 -11.57 6.11
N MET A 134 -23.64 -11.17 5.33
CA MET A 134 -23.60 -11.25 3.87
C MET A 134 -22.57 -12.30 3.41
N PRO A 135 -22.57 -12.70 2.12
CA PRO A 135 -21.49 -13.51 1.57
C PRO A 135 -20.12 -12.89 1.84
N ALA A 136 -19.22 -13.72 2.38
CA ALA A 136 -17.92 -13.29 2.86
C ALA A 136 -16.80 -14.19 2.33
N ILE A 137 -15.67 -13.56 2.02
CA ILE A 137 -14.40 -14.26 1.72
C ILE A 137 -13.27 -13.66 2.56
N LEU A 138 -12.26 -14.46 2.87
CA LEU A 138 -10.98 -14.00 3.42
C LEU A 138 -9.86 -14.45 2.49
N VAL A 139 -9.09 -13.50 1.98
CA VAL A 139 -8.00 -13.73 1.04
C VAL A 139 -6.70 -13.76 1.81
N GLU A 140 -6.03 -14.91 1.82
CA GLU A 140 -4.62 -15.02 2.19
C GLU A 140 -3.79 -14.77 0.93
N CYS A 141 -3.31 -13.53 0.78
CA CYS A 141 -2.65 -13.06 -0.43
C CYS A 141 -1.43 -13.91 -0.78
N CYS A 142 -0.53 -14.12 0.19
CA CYS A 142 0.59 -15.05 0.14
C CYS A 142 1.25 -15.18 1.54
N PHE A 143 2.36 -15.91 1.68
CA PHE A 143 3.08 -16.08 2.94
C PHE A 143 4.13 -14.98 3.18
N ILE A 144 3.97 -14.15 4.22
CA ILE A 144 4.89 -13.03 4.54
C ILE A 144 6.27 -13.47 5.02
N ASP A 145 6.39 -14.71 5.49
CA ASP A 145 7.63 -15.32 5.95
C ASP A 145 8.34 -16.12 4.85
N SER A 146 7.73 -16.24 3.67
CA SER A 146 8.29 -16.98 2.54
C SER A 146 9.06 -16.08 1.58
N ALA A 147 10.36 -16.30 1.47
CA ALA A 147 11.21 -15.54 0.53
C ALA A 147 10.75 -15.69 -0.93
N LYS A 148 10.20 -16.87 -1.28
CA LYS A 148 9.66 -17.15 -2.61
C LYS A 148 8.44 -16.29 -2.91
N ASP A 149 7.48 -16.22 -2.00
CA ASP A 149 6.28 -15.40 -2.19
C ASP A 149 6.62 -13.90 -2.15
N MET A 150 7.49 -13.48 -1.23
CA MET A 150 7.90 -12.08 -1.12
C MET A 150 8.68 -11.57 -2.34
N LYS A 151 9.36 -12.46 -3.08
CA LYS A 151 9.98 -12.11 -4.37
C LYS A 151 8.96 -11.92 -5.50
N LEU A 152 7.84 -12.64 -5.46
CA LEU A 152 6.76 -12.53 -6.45
C LEU A 152 5.77 -11.41 -6.11
N PHE A 153 5.64 -11.07 -4.83
CA PHE A 153 4.61 -10.18 -4.34
C PHE A 153 4.79 -8.74 -4.85
N ASN A 154 3.73 -8.20 -5.43
CA ASN A 154 3.58 -6.80 -5.76
C ASN A 154 2.15 -6.37 -5.36
N SER A 155 2.03 -5.37 -4.50
CA SER A 155 0.75 -4.97 -3.91
C SER A 155 -0.25 -4.41 -4.93
N GLU A 156 0.23 -3.75 -5.98
CA GLU A 156 -0.60 -3.24 -7.07
C GLU A 156 -1.18 -4.39 -7.91
N SER A 157 -0.35 -5.35 -8.31
CA SER A 157 -0.79 -6.54 -9.03
C SER A 157 -1.74 -7.41 -8.20
N MET A 158 -1.47 -7.57 -6.90
CA MET A 158 -2.37 -8.28 -5.98
C MET A 158 -3.73 -7.60 -5.87
N ALA A 159 -3.75 -6.27 -5.68
CA ALA A 159 -5.00 -5.51 -5.64
C ALA A 159 -5.76 -5.58 -6.97
N ASN A 160 -5.06 -5.53 -8.12
CA ASN A 160 -5.67 -5.73 -9.44
C ASN A 160 -6.30 -7.13 -9.56
N ALA A 161 -5.59 -8.18 -9.15
CA ALA A 161 -6.12 -9.54 -9.18
C ALA A 161 -7.39 -9.68 -8.33
N ILE A 162 -7.38 -9.16 -7.10
CA ILE A 162 -8.56 -9.17 -6.21
C ILE A 162 -9.74 -8.42 -6.85
N VAL A 163 -9.53 -7.19 -7.33
CA VAL A 163 -10.60 -6.37 -7.92
C VAL A 163 -11.16 -7.00 -9.19
N LYS A 164 -10.29 -7.53 -10.05
CA LYS A 164 -10.69 -8.20 -11.28
C LYS A 164 -11.45 -9.49 -10.99
N GLY A 165 -11.03 -10.27 -9.99
CA GLY A 165 -11.77 -11.44 -9.54
C GLY A 165 -13.15 -11.09 -8.98
N LEU A 166 -13.25 -10.01 -8.20
CA LEU A 166 -14.52 -9.56 -7.62
C LEU A 166 -15.51 -9.00 -8.65
N THR A 167 -15.01 -8.34 -9.69
CA THR A 167 -15.85 -7.48 -10.56
C THR A 167 -15.82 -7.84 -12.04
N GLY A 168 -14.87 -8.69 -12.45
CA GLY A 168 -14.56 -8.95 -13.86
C GLY A 168 -13.89 -7.77 -14.58
N LYS A 169 -13.58 -6.67 -13.88
CA LYS A 169 -13.11 -5.41 -14.46
C LYS A 169 -11.87 -4.89 -13.75
N LEU A 170 -11.09 -4.08 -14.46
CA LEU A 170 -10.10 -3.17 -13.90
C LEU A 170 -10.47 -1.73 -14.31
N PRO A 171 -10.13 -0.71 -13.50
CA PRO A 171 -10.35 0.68 -13.90
C PRO A 171 -9.66 0.97 -15.24
N SER A 172 -10.32 1.75 -16.10
CA SER A 172 -9.83 2.10 -17.44
C SER A 172 -8.64 3.05 -17.43
N SER A 173 -8.38 3.74 -16.30
CA SER A 173 -7.12 4.44 -16.08
C SER A 173 -6.06 3.40 -15.78
N PRO A 174 -5.07 3.18 -16.66
CA PRO A 174 -3.94 2.33 -16.33
C PRO A 174 -3.29 2.94 -15.08
N VAL A 175 -3.36 2.23 -13.96
CA VAL A 175 -2.41 2.48 -12.90
C VAL A 175 -1.11 1.98 -13.47
N ILE A 176 -0.25 2.91 -13.88
CA ILE A 176 1.12 2.61 -14.26
C ILE A 176 1.67 1.78 -13.11
N SER A 177 1.93 0.49 -13.37
CA SER A 177 2.70 -0.33 -12.46
C SER A 177 4.01 0.42 -12.30
N VAL A 178 4.17 1.09 -11.15
CA VAL A 178 5.47 1.56 -10.74
C VAL A 178 6.27 0.25 -10.65
N PRO A 179 7.34 0.08 -11.47
CA PRO A 179 8.26 -1.03 -11.27
C PRO A 179 8.64 -1.08 -9.78
N ASP A 180 9.16 -2.19 -9.28
CA ASP A 180 9.81 -2.12 -7.98
C ASP A 180 10.99 -1.13 -8.10
N GLU A 181 10.74 0.15 -7.79
CA GLU A 181 11.70 1.22 -7.99
C GLU A 181 12.94 0.96 -7.12
N THR A 182 12.78 0.23 -6.01
CA THR A 182 13.90 -0.16 -5.14
C THR A 182 14.97 -0.97 -5.86
N SER A 183 14.62 -1.70 -6.93
CA SER A 183 15.52 -2.54 -7.71
C SER A 183 15.69 -2.11 -9.18
N ASN A 184 15.27 -0.89 -9.54
CA ASN A 184 15.37 -0.37 -10.91
C ASN A 184 16.83 -0.01 -11.28
N PRO A 185 17.44 -0.68 -12.28
CA PRO A 185 18.85 -0.47 -12.64
C PRO A 185 19.07 0.69 -13.65
N ASP A 186 18.01 1.30 -14.18
CA ASP A 186 18.13 2.40 -15.15
C ASP A 186 18.64 3.67 -14.45
N VAL A 187 19.81 4.15 -14.86
CA VAL A 187 20.44 5.36 -14.31
C VAL A 187 20.55 6.49 -15.32
N SER A 188 19.75 6.44 -16.40
CA SER A 188 19.78 7.46 -17.46
C SER A 188 19.40 8.86 -16.96
N VAL A 189 19.98 9.89 -17.57
CA VAL A 189 19.71 11.30 -17.22
C VAL A 189 18.24 11.65 -17.41
N ILE A 190 17.64 11.18 -18.49
CA ILE A 190 16.20 11.36 -18.73
C ILE A 190 15.33 10.71 -17.64
N ARG A 191 15.71 9.54 -17.11
CA ARG A 191 15.00 8.92 -15.98
C ARG A 191 15.19 9.76 -14.72
N LEU A 192 16.39 10.27 -14.47
CA LEU A 192 16.67 11.12 -13.31
C LEU A 192 15.79 12.38 -13.31
N GLN A 193 15.73 13.08 -14.43
CA GLN A 193 14.90 14.29 -14.58
C GLN A 193 13.42 13.97 -14.32
N LYS A 194 12.90 12.89 -14.92
CA LYS A 194 11.54 12.39 -14.68
C LYS A 194 11.30 12.04 -13.21
N ALA A 195 12.26 11.37 -12.57
CA ALA A 195 12.17 10.97 -11.18
C ALA A 195 12.12 12.19 -10.25
N LEU A 196 13.02 13.15 -10.44
CA LEU A 196 13.06 14.40 -9.68
C LEU A 196 11.78 15.23 -9.88
N ASN A 197 11.25 15.32 -11.11
CA ASN A 197 9.98 15.98 -11.40
C ASN A 197 8.78 15.31 -10.70
N ARG A 198 8.69 13.97 -10.72
CA ARG A 198 7.68 13.22 -9.94
C ARG A 198 7.84 13.49 -8.44
N LEU A 199 9.07 13.55 -7.95
CA LEU A 199 9.34 13.93 -6.57
C LEU A 199 9.11 15.42 -6.29
N ARG A 200 8.59 16.20 -7.24
CA ARG A 200 8.37 17.65 -7.10
C ARG A 200 9.64 18.41 -6.69
N MET A 201 10.81 17.88 -7.07
CA MET A 201 12.07 18.58 -6.94
C MET A 201 12.13 19.65 -8.03
N THR A 202 12.62 20.82 -7.67
CA THR A 202 12.68 21.98 -8.55
C THR A 202 14.12 22.44 -8.68
N ASP A 203 14.38 23.21 -9.73
CA ASP A 203 15.66 23.90 -9.89
C ASP A 203 15.83 25.04 -8.85
N TYR A 204 16.97 25.71 -8.90
CA TYR A 204 17.30 26.87 -8.06
C TYR A 204 16.32 28.06 -8.20
N SER A 205 15.46 28.07 -9.22
CA SER A 205 14.43 29.09 -9.44
C SER A 205 13.02 28.64 -9.01
N GLY A 206 12.89 27.42 -8.46
CA GLY A 206 11.62 26.84 -8.05
C GLY A 206 10.80 26.26 -9.22
N LYS A 207 11.41 26.04 -10.39
CA LYS A 207 10.73 25.48 -11.58
C LYS A 207 10.97 23.97 -11.72
N PRO A 208 10.03 23.22 -12.33
CA PRO A 208 10.28 21.85 -12.76
C PRO A 208 11.46 21.76 -13.72
N LEU A 209 12.14 20.61 -13.74
CA LEU A 209 13.26 20.37 -14.64
C LEU A 209 12.78 20.09 -16.06
N ASP A 210 13.53 20.59 -17.05
CA ASP A 210 13.40 20.14 -18.43
C ASP A 210 13.86 18.67 -18.55
N GLU A 211 13.06 17.84 -19.22
CA GLU A 211 13.35 16.42 -19.47
C GLU A 211 14.13 16.25 -20.79
N ASP A 212 15.27 16.93 -20.87
CA ASP A 212 16.08 17.10 -22.09
C ASP A 212 17.29 16.16 -22.19
N ASN A 213 17.47 15.28 -21.19
CA ASN A 213 18.60 14.35 -21.06
C ASN A 213 19.97 15.05 -20.86
N VAL A 214 19.98 16.30 -20.37
CA VAL A 214 21.19 17.09 -20.08
C VAL A 214 21.37 17.35 -18.57
N ILE A 215 22.57 17.06 -18.05
CA ILE A 215 22.93 17.44 -16.66
C ILE A 215 23.44 18.89 -16.65
N GLY A 216 22.50 19.84 -16.72
CA GLY A 216 22.76 21.27 -16.56
C GLY A 216 22.73 21.74 -15.11
N GLN A 217 22.95 23.04 -14.88
CA GLN A 217 22.90 23.65 -13.54
C GLN A 217 21.54 23.44 -12.84
N ALA A 218 20.44 23.47 -13.60
CA ALA A 218 19.11 23.16 -13.07
C ALA A 218 19.05 21.74 -12.48
N THR A 219 19.44 20.73 -13.27
CA THR A 219 19.49 19.33 -12.84
C THR A 219 20.41 19.15 -11.62
N ILE A 220 21.61 19.73 -11.64
CA ILE A 220 22.57 19.66 -10.51
C ILE A 220 21.98 20.27 -9.24
N SER A 221 21.30 21.43 -9.36
CA SER A 221 20.67 22.10 -8.20
C SER A 221 19.54 21.25 -7.60
N ALA A 222 18.71 20.61 -8.43
CA ALA A 222 17.65 19.72 -7.96
C ALA A 222 18.21 18.46 -7.30
N ILE A 223 19.31 17.90 -7.81
CA ILE A 223 20.01 16.77 -7.17
C ILE A 223 20.49 17.18 -5.78
N LYS A 224 21.17 18.34 -5.65
CA LYS A 224 21.67 18.82 -4.36
C LYS A 224 20.55 19.08 -3.37
N ASN A 225 19.46 19.70 -3.81
CA ASN A 225 18.29 19.95 -2.97
C ASN A 225 17.67 18.62 -2.48
N PHE A 226 17.51 17.64 -3.37
CA PHE A 226 17.06 16.31 -2.96
C PHE A 226 18.00 15.66 -1.95
N GLN A 227 19.32 15.71 -2.20
CA GLN A 227 20.35 15.17 -1.31
C GLN A 227 20.32 15.82 0.07
N GLU A 228 20.12 17.14 0.12
CA GLU A 228 19.94 17.91 1.36
C GLU A 228 18.69 17.47 2.12
N ILE A 229 17.54 17.41 1.46
CA ILE A 229 16.26 17.01 2.07
C ILE A 229 16.37 15.64 2.73
N VAL A 230 17.02 14.68 2.06
CA VAL A 230 17.15 13.31 2.58
C VAL A 230 18.41 13.07 3.40
N ASP A 231 19.17 14.12 3.69
CA ASP A 231 20.37 14.12 4.53
C ASP A 231 21.45 13.12 4.07
N ILE A 232 21.82 13.22 2.80
CA ILE A 232 22.97 12.54 2.21
C ILE A 232 23.95 13.58 1.65
N GLN A 233 25.18 13.13 1.34
CA GLN A 233 26.22 14.04 0.84
C GLN A 233 25.76 14.76 -0.44
N GLN A 234 25.80 16.10 -0.40
CA GLN A 234 25.34 16.98 -1.49
C GLN A 234 26.36 17.08 -2.64
N THR A 235 26.64 15.97 -3.30
CA THR A 235 27.60 15.89 -4.41
C THR A 235 27.12 16.61 -5.66
N GLY A 236 25.80 16.78 -5.83
CA GLY A 236 25.19 17.20 -7.10
C GLY A 236 25.27 16.15 -8.21
N ILE A 237 25.66 14.91 -7.85
CA ILE A 237 25.78 13.77 -8.76
C ILE A 237 24.81 12.68 -8.31
N ALA A 238 24.00 12.17 -9.24
CA ALA A 238 23.13 11.02 -8.99
C ALA A 238 23.88 9.69 -9.09
N GLY A 239 24.78 9.42 -8.14
CA GLY A 239 25.43 8.11 -7.97
C GLY A 239 24.57 7.11 -7.19
N ASP A 240 25.10 5.93 -6.91
CA ASP A 240 24.37 4.80 -6.30
C ASP A 240 23.59 5.18 -5.02
N THR A 241 24.21 5.96 -4.12
CA THR A 241 23.53 6.43 -2.90
C THR A 241 22.33 7.32 -3.20
N THR A 242 22.46 8.22 -4.19
CA THR A 242 21.37 9.15 -4.55
C THR A 242 20.25 8.40 -5.27
N TRP A 243 20.59 7.50 -6.19
CA TRP A 243 19.61 6.63 -6.84
C TRP A 243 18.91 5.71 -5.86
N GLY A 244 19.65 5.10 -4.93
CA GLY A 244 19.07 4.29 -3.85
C GLY A 244 18.07 5.08 -3.00
N ALA A 245 18.36 6.36 -2.70
CA ALA A 245 17.44 7.23 -1.99
C ALA A 245 16.19 7.59 -2.82
N ILE A 246 16.37 8.01 -4.09
CA ILE A 246 15.27 8.31 -5.02
C ILE A 246 14.35 7.10 -5.15
N ASN A 247 14.93 5.92 -5.34
CA ASN A 247 14.21 4.67 -5.51
C ASN A 247 13.41 4.28 -4.27
N GLN A 248 13.97 4.46 -3.05
CA GLN A 248 13.25 4.24 -1.80
C GLN A 248 12.03 5.15 -1.66
N VAL A 249 12.14 6.43 -2.06
CA VAL A 249 11.02 7.38 -2.00
C VAL A 249 9.97 7.05 -3.08
N LEU A 250 10.40 6.77 -4.32
CA LEU A 250 9.51 6.44 -5.43
C LEU A 250 8.79 5.09 -5.26
N ALA A 251 9.30 4.20 -4.42
CA ALA A 251 8.61 3.00 -3.99
C ALA A 251 7.32 3.30 -3.19
N LYS A 252 7.13 4.54 -2.72
CA LYS A 252 5.93 5.03 -2.04
C LYS A 252 5.48 4.07 -0.91
N PRO A 253 6.40 3.68 0.01
CA PRO A 253 6.08 2.70 1.04
C PRO A 253 4.98 3.25 1.97
N VAL A 254 4.20 2.35 2.58
CA VAL A 254 3.26 2.75 3.61
C VAL A 254 4.01 3.30 4.81
N MET A 255 3.77 4.56 5.17
CA MET A 255 4.39 5.19 6.35
C MET A 255 3.35 5.38 7.46
N ARG A 256 3.70 4.91 8.66
CA ARG A 256 2.89 5.08 9.89
C ARG A 256 3.77 5.04 11.12
N LYS A 257 3.21 5.44 12.26
CA LYS A 257 3.88 5.42 13.56
C LYS A 257 4.53 4.07 13.84
N ASN A 258 5.79 4.12 14.31
CA ASN A 258 6.63 2.98 14.66
C ASN A 258 7.03 2.03 13.50
N HIS A 259 6.73 2.37 12.24
CA HIS A 259 7.02 1.51 11.08
C HIS A 259 7.73 2.24 9.94
N ALA A 260 8.31 3.41 10.20
CA ALA A 260 8.87 4.26 9.17
C ALA A 260 9.89 5.25 9.75
N GLY A 261 11.04 5.38 9.08
CA GLY A 261 12.12 6.32 9.42
C GLY A 261 13.15 6.46 8.30
N GLY A 262 14.13 7.34 8.48
CA GLY A 262 15.23 7.53 7.53
C GLY A 262 14.84 8.34 6.28
N ILE A 263 15.48 8.05 5.14
CA ILE A 263 15.40 8.83 3.88
C ILE A 263 13.97 9.14 3.46
N VAL A 264 13.09 8.14 3.44
CA VAL A 264 11.70 8.33 2.99
C VAL A 264 10.92 9.20 3.97
N MET A 265 11.23 9.12 5.26
CA MET A 265 10.60 9.96 6.28
C MET A 265 11.04 11.42 6.14
N LYS A 266 12.34 11.67 5.93
CA LYS A 266 12.86 13.03 5.72
C LYS A 266 12.21 13.70 4.51
N TYR A 267 12.13 12.97 3.40
CA TYR A 267 11.43 13.44 2.21
C TYR A 267 9.95 13.72 2.50
N LEU A 268 9.25 12.79 3.17
CA LEU A 268 7.84 12.97 3.53
C LEU A 268 7.64 14.22 4.40
N GLN A 269 8.45 14.40 5.44
CA GLN A 269 8.41 15.55 6.35
C GLN A 269 8.57 16.86 5.57
N TYR A 270 9.59 16.95 4.72
CA TYR A 270 9.76 18.09 3.83
C TYR A 270 8.48 18.39 3.02
N ARG A 271 7.86 17.36 2.44
CA ARG A 271 6.67 17.53 1.60
C ARG A 271 5.41 17.93 2.36
N VAL A 272 5.28 17.56 3.63
CA VAL A 272 4.16 17.97 4.49
C VAL A 272 4.45 19.22 5.31
N GLY A 273 5.63 19.83 5.16
CA GLY A 273 6.03 21.03 5.89
C GLY A 273 6.45 20.79 7.34
N ALA A 274 6.91 19.57 7.66
CA ALA A 274 7.50 19.22 8.94
C ALA A 274 9.04 19.22 8.87
N GLU A 275 9.70 19.30 10.03
CA GLU A 275 11.17 19.20 10.13
C GLU A 275 11.65 17.82 9.63
N PRO A 276 12.58 17.74 8.66
CA PRO A 276 13.10 16.49 8.10
C PRO A 276 14.08 15.71 9.00
N ASP A 277 13.69 15.44 10.26
CA ASP A 277 14.54 14.71 11.22
C ASP A 277 14.62 13.19 10.94
N GLY A 278 13.74 12.67 10.08
CA GLY A 278 13.67 11.26 9.69
C GLY A 278 12.93 10.37 10.70
N ILE A 279 12.25 10.95 11.69
CA ILE A 279 11.57 10.26 12.79
C ILE A 279 10.05 10.48 12.68
N TYR A 280 9.28 9.40 12.78
CA TYR A 280 7.82 9.50 12.91
C TYR A 280 7.44 9.97 14.34
N GLY A 281 7.47 11.29 14.58
CA GLY A 281 7.05 11.92 15.84
C GLY A 281 5.63 12.48 15.82
N LEU A 282 5.22 13.08 16.95
CA LEU A 282 3.91 13.73 17.10
C LEU A 282 3.70 14.88 16.09
N PHE A 283 4.75 15.66 15.82
CA PHE A 283 4.70 16.76 14.85
C PHE A 283 4.56 16.26 13.42
N THR A 284 5.30 15.20 13.06
CA THR A 284 5.17 14.51 11.76
C THR A 284 3.76 13.97 11.56
N GLU A 285 3.19 13.31 12.58
CA GLU A 285 1.82 12.79 12.54
C GLU A 285 0.79 13.90 12.30
N ALA A 286 0.92 15.01 13.03
CA ALA A 286 0.03 16.16 12.90
C ALA A 286 0.11 16.79 11.50
N ALA A 287 1.31 16.95 10.94
CA ALA A 287 1.53 17.49 9.61
C ALA A 287 0.93 16.59 8.51
N ILE A 288 1.12 15.27 8.62
CA ILE A 288 0.50 14.30 7.69
C ILE A 288 -1.02 14.40 7.75
N GLN A 289 -1.61 14.41 8.94
CA GLN A 289 -3.06 14.51 9.09
C GLN A 289 -3.60 15.85 8.57
N GLN A 290 -2.87 16.95 8.76
CA GLN A 290 -3.23 18.25 8.20
C GLN A 290 -3.20 18.22 6.67
N PHE A 291 -2.13 17.67 6.08
CA PHE A 291 -2.01 17.47 4.64
C PHE A 291 -3.15 16.62 4.09
N GLN A 292 -3.49 15.51 4.75
CA GLN A 292 -4.60 14.65 4.38
C GLN A 292 -5.94 15.41 4.37
N ARG A 293 -6.25 16.16 5.44
CA ARG A 293 -7.47 17.00 5.51
C ARG A 293 -7.52 18.01 4.38
N ALA A 294 -6.42 18.74 4.14
CA ALA A 294 -6.31 19.76 3.11
C ALA A 294 -6.53 19.20 1.69
N ASN A 295 -6.25 17.90 1.49
CA ASN A 295 -6.37 17.22 0.21
C ASN A 295 -7.64 16.35 0.09
N GLY A 296 -8.60 16.47 1.01
CA GLY A 296 -9.86 15.71 1.00
C GLY A 296 -9.67 14.21 1.29
N LEU A 297 -8.57 13.83 1.95
CA LEU A 297 -8.29 12.48 2.39
C LEU A 297 -8.74 12.26 3.83
N TYR A 298 -8.96 11.00 4.21
CA TYR A 298 -9.18 10.64 5.60
C TYR A 298 -7.89 10.86 6.40
N ALA A 299 -7.98 11.61 7.50
CA ALA A 299 -6.83 12.09 8.25
C ALA A 299 -6.41 11.12 9.35
N ASP A 300 -5.89 9.96 8.95
CA ASP A 300 -5.46 8.88 9.84
C ASP A 300 -3.96 8.90 10.19
N GLY A 301 -3.19 9.83 9.61
CA GLY A 301 -1.73 9.87 9.77
C GLY A 301 -1.00 8.78 8.97
N ILE A 302 -1.71 7.97 8.19
CA ILE A 302 -1.09 6.87 7.44
C ILE A 302 -0.85 7.33 6.00
N VAL A 303 0.42 7.35 5.60
CA VAL A 303 0.80 7.69 4.23
C VAL A 303 0.74 6.43 3.38
N GLY A 304 -0.45 6.14 2.85
CA GLY A 304 -0.66 5.13 1.82
C GLY A 304 -0.68 5.72 0.41
N ASN A 305 -1.04 4.91 -0.59
CA ASN A 305 -1.03 5.30 -2.00
C ASN A 305 -1.80 6.60 -2.30
N LEU A 306 -2.97 6.83 -1.68
CA LEU A 306 -3.75 8.07 -1.91
C LEU A 306 -3.00 9.32 -1.42
N THR A 307 -2.36 9.24 -0.25
CA THR A 307 -1.55 10.34 0.28
C THR A 307 -0.31 10.54 -0.58
N TRP A 308 0.38 9.46 -0.99
CA TRP A 308 1.53 9.52 -1.89
C TRP A 308 1.20 10.16 -3.23
N ARG A 309 0.06 9.84 -3.86
CA ARG A 309 -0.38 10.51 -5.09
C ARG A 309 -0.50 12.01 -4.89
N LYS A 310 -1.12 12.47 -3.81
CA LYS A 310 -1.23 13.91 -3.51
C LYS A 310 0.12 14.57 -3.26
N LEU A 311 1.09 13.83 -2.74
CA LEU A 311 2.45 14.32 -2.57
C LEU A 311 3.15 14.40 -3.93
N VAL A 312 3.23 13.33 -4.71
CA VAL A 312 4.16 13.25 -5.85
C VAL A 312 3.53 13.38 -7.25
N GLU A 313 2.21 13.55 -7.35
CA GLU A 313 1.47 13.69 -8.63
C GLU A 313 0.69 15.00 -8.67
#